data_AF-A0A8B6CYR1-F1
#
_entry.id   AF-A0A8B6CYR1-F1
#
_cell.length_a   1.000
_cell.length_b   1.000
_cell.length_c   1.000
_cell.angle_alpha   90.00
_cell.angle_beta   90.00
_cell.angle_gamma   90.00
#
_symmetry.space_group_name_H-M   'P 1'
#
loop_
_entity.id
_entity.type
_entity.pdbx_description
1 polymer ?
#
loop_
_entity_poly.entity_id
_entity_poly.type
_entity_poly.pdbx_seq_one_letter_code
_entity_poly.pdbx_strand_id
1 'polypeptide(L)' 'MNRFKNLDKKASAKETSTDVKTQHQNTITQVTIHTGTKADCTKFSTSGVDGQVIIWDFKSLEKSISGLRIA' A
#
# COMPACT_ATOMS: atom_id res chain seq x y z
N MET A 1 29.54 -31.62 13.05
CA MET A 1 29.24 -30.19 13.28
C MET A 1 29.28 -29.30 12.03
N ASN A 2 29.70 -29.78 10.85
CA ASN A 2 29.71 -28.96 9.62
C ASN A 2 28.34 -28.76 8.94
N ARG A 3 27.31 -29.54 9.33
CA ARG A 3 25.95 -29.37 8.79
C ARG A 3 25.25 -28.14 9.37
N PHE A 4 25.47 -27.83 10.66
CA PHE A 4 24.91 -26.64 11.32
C PHE A 4 25.59 -25.35 10.88
N LYS A 5 26.92 -25.35 10.69
CA LYS A 5 27.66 -24.22 10.10
C LYS A 5 27.17 -23.85 8.69
N ASN A 6 26.80 -24.85 7.89
CA ASN A 6 26.31 -24.61 6.54
C ASN A 6 24.84 -24.17 6.48
N LEU A 7 24.03 -24.47 7.52
CA LEU A 7 22.68 -23.93 7.66
C LEU A 7 22.73 -22.44 8.02
N ASP A 8 23.62 -22.06 8.94
CA ASP A 8 23.83 -20.65 9.33
C ASP A 8 24.37 -19.82 8.15
N LYS A 9 25.24 -20.41 7.32
CA LYS A 9 25.76 -19.78 6.10
C LYS A 9 24.77 -19.74 4.92
N LYS A 10 23.74 -20.61 4.94
CA LYS A 10 22.66 -20.68 3.93
C LYS A 10 21.35 -20.06 4.43
N ALA A 11 21.35 -19.45 5.61
CA ALA A 11 20.37 -18.44 5.99
C ALA A 11 20.63 -17.11 5.27
N SER A 12 21.15 -17.17 4.03
CA SER A 12 20.58 -16.35 2.97
C SER A 12 19.10 -16.71 2.96
N ALA A 13 18.32 -16.09 3.85
CA ALA A 13 16.91 -15.92 3.64
C ALA A 13 16.85 -15.48 2.18
N LYS A 14 16.34 -16.35 1.31
CA LYS A 14 15.84 -15.92 0.02
C LYS A 14 15.01 -14.72 0.41
N GLU A 15 15.50 -13.52 0.09
CA GLU A 15 14.91 -12.22 0.39
C GLU A 15 13.51 -12.27 -0.21
N THR A 16 12.62 -12.91 0.52
CA THR A 16 11.21 -12.99 0.23
C THR A 16 10.76 -11.72 0.88
N SER A 17 11.12 -10.60 0.23
CA SER A 17 10.70 -9.27 0.65
C SER A 17 9.22 -9.39 0.94
N THR A 18 8.89 -9.28 2.22
CA THR A 18 7.51 -9.29 2.71
C THR A 18 6.82 -7.98 2.34
N ASP A 19 7.52 -7.09 1.63
CA ASP A 19 7.01 -5.81 1.18
C ASP A 19 6.02 -6.06 0.04
N VAL A 20 4.78 -5.67 0.29
CA VAL A 20 3.74 -5.67 -0.73
C VAL A 20 3.94 -4.45 -1.63
N LYS A 21 3.64 -4.58 -2.92
CA LYS A 21 3.75 -3.49 -3.90
C LYS A 21 2.56 -2.52 -3.82
N THR A 22 2.24 -2.09 -2.61
CA THR A 22 1.14 -1.18 -2.29
C THR A 22 1.68 -0.06 -1.39
N GLN A 23 1.01 1.10 -1.39
CA GLN A 23 1.46 2.20 -0.54
C GLN A 23 1.31 1.86 0.95
N HIS A 24 0.22 1.17 1.31
CA HIS A 24 0.10 0.57 2.64
C HIS A 24 0.86 -0.76 2.70
N GLN A 25 1.55 -0.99 3.81
CA GLN A 25 2.30 -2.23 4.09
C GLN A 25 1.58 -3.12 5.12
N ASN A 26 0.29 -2.86 5.32
CA ASN A 26 -0.59 -3.67 6.14
C ASN A 26 -2.05 -3.38 5.77
N THR A 27 -2.98 -3.96 6.52
CA THR A 27 -4.42 -3.85 6.30
C THR A 27 -4.91 -2.41 6.46
N ILE A 28 -5.64 -1.92 5.45
CA ILE A 28 -6.40 -0.66 5.53
C ILE A 28 -7.60 -0.88 6.45
N THR A 29 -7.76 -0.01 7.44
CA THR A 29 -8.82 -0.10 8.46
C THR A 29 -9.92 0.93 8.27
N GLN A 30 -9.64 2.04 7.59
CA GLN A 30 -10.63 3.08 7.34
C GLN A 30 -10.40 3.76 5.99
N VAL A 31 -11.51 4.14 5.35
CA VAL A 31 -11.54 5.01 4.17
C VAL A 31 -12.51 6.14 4.46
N THR A 32 -12.08 7.39 4.23
CA THR A 32 -12.92 8.56 4.48
C THR A 32 -12.72 9.62 3.42
N ILE A 33 -13.72 10.49 3.26
CA ILE A 33 -13.61 11.66 2.39
C ILE A 33 -12.67 12.65 3.08
N HIS A 34 -11.63 13.07 2.36
CA HIS A 34 -10.73 14.12 2.80
C HIS A 34 -11.18 15.49 2.29
N THR A 35 -11.61 15.58 1.03
CA THR A 35 -12.06 16.83 0.41
C THR A 35 -13.29 16.62 -0.45
N GLY A 36 -14.29 17.48 -0.24
CA GLY A 36 -15.56 17.46 -0.95
C GLY A 36 -16.67 16.80 -0.13
N THR A 37 -17.70 16.32 -0.82
CA THR A 37 -18.85 15.64 -0.22
C THR A 37 -19.00 14.23 -0.77
N LYS A 38 -19.95 13.45 -0.24
CA LYS A 38 -20.26 12.13 -0.81
C LYS A 38 -20.73 12.19 -2.27
N ALA A 39 -21.32 13.30 -2.68
CA ALA A 39 -21.80 13.49 -4.06
C ALA A 39 -20.71 14.04 -4.99
N ASP A 40 -19.74 14.77 -4.44
CA ASP A 40 -18.67 15.43 -5.19
C ASP A 40 -17.36 15.38 -4.39
N CYS A 41 -16.75 14.20 -4.37
CA CYS A 41 -15.49 13.94 -3.68
C CYS A 41 -14.34 14.15 -4.66
N THR A 42 -13.32 14.90 -4.24
CA THR A 42 -12.11 15.12 -5.07
C THR A 42 -10.90 14.37 -4.52
N LYS A 43 -10.85 14.21 -3.20
CA LYS A 43 -9.79 13.48 -2.48
C LYS A 43 -10.38 12.64 -1.38
N PHE A 44 -9.88 11.42 -1.26
CA PHE A 44 -10.19 10.54 -0.14
C PHE A 44 -8.90 10.16 0.59
N SER A 45 -9.02 9.71 1.83
CA SER A 45 -7.90 9.19 2.58
C SER A 45 -8.16 7.76 3.07
N THR A 46 -7.07 7.00 3.18
CA THR A 46 -7.04 5.68 3.79
C THR A 46 -6.15 5.70 5.01
N SER A 47 -6.52 4.99 6.07
CA SER A 47 -5.62 4.70 7.20
C SER A 47 -5.51 3.20 7.40
N GLY A 48 -4.37 2.74 7.93
CA GLY A 48 -4.08 1.33 8.09
C GLY A 48 -3.43 0.98 9.42
N VAL A 49 -3.34 -0.32 9.69
CA VAL A 49 -2.61 -0.88 10.86
C VAL A 49 -1.12 -0.55 10.79
N ASP A 50 -0.62 -0.23 9.60
CA ASP A 50 0.74 0.27 9.37
C ASP A 50 0.98 1.69 9.92
N GLY A 51 -0.03 2.33 10.52
CA GLY A 51 0.08 3.66 11.11
C GLY A 51 0.16 4.78 10.09
N GLN A 52 -0.04 4.48 8.80
CA GLN A 52 -0.01 5.46 7.74
C GLN A 52 -1.40 6.03 7.49
N VAL A 53 -1.45 7.30 7.10
CA VAL A 53 -2.63 7.93 6.49
C VAL A 53 -2.22 8.44 5.12
N ILE A 54 -2.89 7.95 4.08
CA ILE A 54 -2.54 8.23 2.68
C ILE A 54 -3.70 8.98 2.03
N ILE A 55 -3.40 10.11 1.41
CA ILE A 55 -4.37 10.90 0.65
C ILE A 55 -4.26 10.53 -0.82
N TRP A 56 -5.40 10.24 -1.41
CA TRP A 56 -5.57 9.89 -2.81
C TRP A 56 -6.34 10.99 -3.53
N ASP A 57 -5.85 11.41 -4.69
CA ASP A 57 -6.45 12.45 -5.53
C ASP A 57 -6.99 11.84 -6.82
N PHE A 58 -8.29 11.97 -7.06
CA PHE A 58 -8.92 11.32 -8.22
C PHE A 58 -8.36 11.82 -9.55
N LYS A 59 -8.13 13.12 -9.69
CA LYS A 59 -7.55 13.70 -10.91
C LYS A 59 -6.16 13.14 -11.22
N SER A 60 -5.37 12.88 -10.19
CA SER A 60 -4.04 12.25 -10.35
C SER A 60 -4.15 10.76 -10.71
N LEU A 61 -5.13 10.05 -10.13
CA LEU A 61 -5.40 8.63 -10.44
C LEU A 61 -5.93 8.42 -11.87
N GLU A 62 -6.86 9.25 -12.33
CA GLU A 62 -7.38 9.19 -13.70
C GLU A 62 -6.27 9.41 -14.75
N LYS A 63 -5.28 10.27 -14.42
CA LYS A 63 -4.12 10.49 -15.29
C LYS A 63 -3.14 9.33 -15.29
N SER A 64 -2.98 8.63 -14.16
CA SER A 64 -1.99 7.54 -14.04
C SER A 64 -2.52 6.20 -14.53
N ILE A 65 -3.83 6.02 -14.60
CA ILE A 65 -4.49 4.77 -14.98
C ILE A 65 -5.28 4.98 -16.27
N SER A 66 -4.73 4.50 -17.38
CA SER A 66 -5.39 4.58 -18.69
C SER A 66 -6.77 3.91 -18.66
N GLY A 67 -7.80 4.63 -19.11
CA GLY A 67 -9.18 4.15 -19.18
C GLY A 67 -9.98 4.24 -17.88
N LEU A 68 -9.39 4.76 -16.79
CA LEU A 68 -10.12 5.03 -15.57
C LEU A 68 -10.96 6.31 -15.72
N ARG A 69 -12.25 6.23 -15.39
CA ARG A 69 -13.17 7.37 -15.26
C ARG A 69 -13.85 7.31 -13.90
N ILE A 70 -13.79 8.41 -13.16
CA ILE A 70 -14.44 8.56 -11.87
C ILE A 70 -15.35 9.79 -11.97
N ALA A 71 -16.58 9.50 -12.40
CA ALA A 71 -17.62 10.44 -12.86
C ALA A 71 -17.39 11.07 -14.26
#